data_AF-A0A1X9NA91-F1
#
_entry.id   AF-A0A1X9NA91-F1
#
_cell.length_a   1.000
_cell.length_b   1.000
_cell.length_c   1.000
_cell.angle_alpha   90.00
_cell.angle_beta   90.00
_cell.angle_gamma   90.00
#
_symmetry.space_group_name_H-M   'P 1'
#
loop_
_entity.id
_entity.type
_entity.pdbx_description
1 polymer ?
#
loop_
_entity_poly.entity_id
_entity_poly.type
_entity_poly.pdbx_seq_one_letter_code
_entity_poly.pdbx_strand_id
1 'polypeptide(L)'
;MRKTLQALINNQRKTLRLYALGALLFFIGIGFIQSADKLMEPSIAQEGYALLGLLISGSGFIIALTAQLFLIIYRFQHMGKRD
;
A
#
# COMPACT_ATOMS: atom_id res chain seq x y z
N MET A 1 -9.77 -16.66 -11.43
CA MET A 1 -9.74 -15.40 -10.66
C MET A 1 -10.32 -15.52 -9.23
N ARG A 2 -11.54 -16.05 -9.03
CA ARG A 2 -12.12 -16.21 -7.67
C ARG A 2 -11.28 -17.09 -6.72
N LYS A 3 -10.74 -18.21 -7.22
CA LYS A 3 -9.95 -19.15 -6.40
C LYS A 3 -8.62 -18.55 -5.90
N THR A 4 -7.96 -17.73 -6.71
CA THR A 4 -6.69 -17.06 -6.33
C THR A 4 -6.91 -15.96 -5.28
N LEU A 5 -7.98 -15.18 -5.41
CA LEU A 5 -8.37 -14.18 -4.40
C LEU A 5 -8.71 -14.83 -3.06
N GLN A 6 -9.49 -15.92 -3.08
CA GLN A 6 -9.80 -16.69 -1.87
C GLN A 6 -8.55 -17.30 -1.23
N ALA A 7 -7.61 -17.81 -2.03
CA ALA A 7 -6.34 -18.34 -1.53
C ALA A 7 -5.47 -17.26 -0.87
N LEU A 8 -5.53 -16.02 -1.34
CA LEU A 8 -4.83 -14.89 -0.72
C LEU A 8 -5.49 -14.49 0.60
N ILE A 9 -6.82 -14.34 0.60
CA ILE A 9 -7.60 -13.97 1.79
C ILE A 9 -7.40 -14.99 2.91
N ASN A 10 -7.48 -16.28 2.60
CA ASN A 10 -7.29 -17.35 3.59
C ASN A 10 -5.85 -17.46 4.12
N ASN A 11 -4.88 -16.80 3.48
CA ASN A 11 -3.50 -16.76 3.95
C ASN A 11 -3.19 -15.38 4.57
N GLN A 12 -3.65 -15.19 5.80
CA GLN A 12 -3.47 -13.93 6.56
C GLN A 12 -2.01 -13.44 6.56
N ARG A 13 -1.03 -14.34 6.71
CA ARG A 13 0.39 -13.98 6.76
C ARG A 13 0.89 -13.40 5.42
N LYS A 14 0.45 -13.95 4.28
CA LYS A 14 0.77 -13.37 2.96
C LYS A 14 0.11 -12.01 2.76
N THR A 15 -1.15 -11.87 3.17
CA THR A 15 -1.88 -10.60 3.05
C THR A 15 -1.26 -9.50 3.94
N LEU A 16 -0.80 -9.84 5.14
CA LEU A 16 -0.04 -8.93 6.00
C LEU A 16 1.28 -8.47 5.36
N ARG A 17 2.01 -9.36 4.68
CA ARG A 17 3.22 -8.99 3.93
C ARG A 17 2.90 -8.04 2.78
N LEU A 18 1.79 -8.26 2.07
CA LEU A 18 1.34 -7.37 1.00
C LEU A 18 0.96 -5.99 1.53
N TYR A 19 0.28 -5.95 2.69
CA TYR A 19 -0.01 -4.70 3.40
C TYR A 19 1.28 -3.95 3.75
N ALA A 20 2.24 -4.62 4.39
CA ALA A 20 3.52 -4.02 4.77
C ALA A 20 4.29 -3.50 3.55
N LEU A 21 4.29 -4.25 2.44
CA LEU A 21 4.95 -3.84 1.20
C LEU A 21 4.26 -2.61 0.57
N GLY A 22 2.92 -2.58 0.55
CA GLY A 22 2.17 -1.40 0.11
C GLY A 22 2.45 -0.17 0.99
N ALA A 23 2.46 -0.36 2.31
CA ALA A 23 2.77 0.72 3.26
C ALA A 23 4.20 1.25 3.08
N LEU A 24 5.18 0.35 2.88
CA LEU A 24 6.57 0.74 2.61
C LEU A 24 6.66 1.59 1.34
N LEU A 25 6.04 1.16 0.24
CA LEU A 25 6.00 1.92 -1.01
C LEU A 25 5.32 3.28 -0.85
N PHE A 26 4.22 3.32 -0.08
CA PHE A 26 3.54 4.58 0.25
C PHE A 26 4.50 5.57 0.92
N PHE A 27 5.17 5.14 2.00
CA PHE A 27 6.12 6.00 2.71
C PHE A 27 7.34 6.39 1.88
N ILE A 28 7.84 5.51 1.03
CA ILE A 28 8.90 5.85 0.07
C ILE A 28 8.43 6.98 -0.85
N GLY A 29 7.24 6.86 -1.45
CA GLY A 29 6.70 7.89 -2.33
C GLY A 29 6.50 9.25 -1.62
N ILE A 30 6.00 9.24 -0.38
CA ILE A 30 5.93 10.45 0.46
C ILE A 30 7.33 11.01 0.71
N GLY A 31 8.32 10.16 0.98
CA GLY A 31 9.72 10.57 1.14
C GLY A 31 10.26 11.29 -0.09
N PHE A 32 9.93 10.83 -1.30
CA PHE A 32 10.30 11.51 -2.55
C PHE A 32 9.65 12.89 -2.67
N ILE A 33 8.34 13.00 -2.38
CA ILE A 33 7.63 14.29 -2.41
C ILE A 33 8.27 15.28 -1.44
N GLN A 34 8.49 14.86 -0.20
CA GLN A 34 9.08 15.70 0.86
C GLN A 34 10.53 16.10 0.53
N SER A 35 11.28 15.22 -0.12
CA SER A 35 12.66 15.50 -0.52
C SER A 35 12.71 16.48 -1.69
N ALA A 36 11.82 16.34 -2.67
CA ALA A 36 11.69 17.30 -3.76
C ALA A 36 11.36 18.69 -3.22
N ASP A 37 10.41 18.79 -2.28
CA ASP A 37 10.00 20.07 -1.69
C ASP A 37 11.09 20.76 -0.86
N LYS A 38 11.93 19.98 -0.14
CA LYS A 38 12.94 20.54 0.76
C LYS A 38 14.32 20.75 0.15
N LEU A 39 14.69 19.96 -0.85
CA LEU A 39 16.06 19.91 -1.37
C LEU A 39 16.20 20.53 -2.77
N MET A 40 15.08 20.77 -3.46
CA MET A 40 15.09 21.35 -4.80
C MET A 40 14.51 22.77 -4.76
N GLU A 41 15.06 23.65 -5.60
CA GLU A 41 14.46 24.97 -5.80
C GLU A 41 13.18 24.86 -6.64
N PRO A 42 12.19 25.74 -6.40
CA PRO A 42 10.95 25.82 -7.17
C PRO A 42 11.19 25.79 -8.68
N SER A 43 10.86 24.67 -9.30
CA SER A 43 11.12 24.42 -10.73
C SER A 43 10.25 23.31 -11.30
N ILE A 44 10.12 23.26 -12.63
CA ILE A 44 9.42 22.17 -13.34
C ILE A 44 10.05 20.80 -13.04
N ALA A 45 11.37 20.77 -12.82
CA ALA A 45 12.05 19.54 -12.42
C ALA A 45 11.57 19.06 -11.04
N GLN A 46 11.47 19.95 -10.05
CA GLN A 46 10.93 19.62 -8.72
C GLN A 46 9.51 19.06 -8.81
N GLU A 47 8.64 19.70 -9.59
CA GLU A 47 7.26 19.22 -9.80
C GLU A 47 7.25 17.80 -10.42
N GLY A 48 8.13 17.53 -11.38
CA GLY A 48 8.31 16.19 -11.95
C GLY A 48 8.73 15.13 -10.91
N TYR A 49 9.66 15.47 -10.01
CA TYR A 49 10.05 14.58 -8.91
C TYR A 49 8.91 14.36 -7.90
N ALA A 50 8.17 15.41 -7.57
CA ALA A 50 7.00 15.31 -6.70
C ALA A 50 5.90 14.44 -7.34
N LEU A 51 5.68 14.55 -8.65
CA LEU A 51 4.73 13.72 -9.39
C LEU A 51 5.13 12.24 -9.38
N LEU A 52 6.42 11.93 -9.56
CA LEU A 52 6.92 10.56 -9.42
C LEU A 52 6.67 10.01 -8.02
N GLY A 53 6.97 10.81 -6.99
CA GLY A 53 6.68 10.45 -5.60
C GLY A 53 5.18 10.21 -5.37
N LEU A 54 4.30 11.00 -6.00
CA LEU A 54 2.84 10.81 -5.95
C LEU A 54 2.40 9.49 -6.58
N LEU A 55 2.94 9.13 -7.76
CA LEU A 55 2.61 7.87 -8.42
C LEU A 55 3.06 6.65 -7.60
N ILE A 56 4.26 6.71 -7.03
CA ILE A 56 4.79 5.65 -6.15
C ILE A 56 3.93 5.54 -4.89
N SER A 57 3.65 6.68 -4.26
CA SER A 57 2.86 6.75 -3.04
C SER A 57 1.45 6.22 -3.25
N GLY A 58 0.75 6.71 -4.29
CA GLY A 58 -0.59 6.27 -4.65
C GLY A 58 -0.67 4.78 -4.96
N SER A 59 0.32 4.23 -5.66
CA SER A 59 0.39 2.79 -5.92
C SER A 59 0.55 1.98 -4.64
N GLY A 60 1.46 2.39 -3.75
CA GLY A 60 1.65 1.77 -2.44
C GLY A 60 0.39 1.82 -1.58
N PHE A 61 -0.31 2.96 -1.60
CA PHE A 61 -1.57 3.14 -0.90
C PHE A 61 -2.66 2.18 -1.40
N ILE A 62 -2.85 2.05 -2.71
CA ILE A 62 -3.86 1.13 -3.29
C ILE A 62 -3.57 -0.31 -2.90
N ILE A 63 -2.30 -0.73 -2.92
CA ILE A 63 -1.88 -2.08 -2.51
C ILE A 63 -2.17 -2.29 -1.02
N ALA A 64 -1.78 -1.35 -0.15
CA ALA A 64 -2.01 -1.44 1.29
C ALA A 64 -3.50 -1.45 1.63
N LEU A 65 -4.29 -0.58 1.00
CA LEU A 65 -5.74 -0.50 1.18
C LEU A 65 -6.41 -1.82 0.77
N THR A 66 -6.03 -2.38 -0.38
CA THR A 66 -6.55 -3.66 -0.86
C THR A 66 -6.22 -4.80 0.11
N ALA A 67 -4.98 -4.86 0.59
CA ALA A 67 -4.56 -5.85 1.58
C ALA A 67 -5.32 -5.69 2.91
N GLN A 68 -5.56 -4.46 3.35
CA GLN A 68 -6.34 -4.17 4.54
C GLN A 68 -7.80 -4.65 4.41
N LEU A 69 -8.43 -4.44 3.25
CA LEU A 69 -9.77 -4.97 2.96
C LEU A 69 -9.79 -6.49 3.07
N PHE A 70 -8.78 -7.19 2.53
CA PHE A 70 -8.68 -8.64 2.65
C PHE A 70 -8.50 -9.10 4.10
N LEU A 71 -7.73 -8.39 4.92
CA LEU A 71 -7.59 -8.70 6.35
C LEU A 71 -8.88 -8.46 7.14
N ILE A 72 -9.66 -7.45 6.78
CA ILE A 72 -10.98 -7.20 7.35
C ILE A 72 -11.92 -8.37 7.00
N ILE A 73 -11.99 -8.76 5.73
CA ILE A 73 -12.80 -9.91 5.28
C ILE A 73 -12.39 -11.19 6.00
N TYR A 74 -11.08 -11.47 6.08
CA TYR A 74 -10.56 -12.63 6.80
C TYR A 74 -11.01 -12.64 8.26
N ARG A 75 -10.93 -11.51 8.96
CA ARG A 75 -11.40 -11.38 10.35
C ARG A 75 -12.89 -11.65 10.48
N PHE A 76 -13.72 -11.08 9.61
CA PHE A 76 -15.17 -11.35 9.65
C PHE A 76 -15.51 -12.81 9.38
N GLN A 77 -14.76 -13.51 8.51
CA GLN A 77 -14.97 -14.93 8.23
C GLN A 77 -14.58 -15.85 9.40
N HIS A 78 -13.67 -15.41 10.27
CA HIS A 78 -13.20 -16.18 11.42
C HIS A 78 -13.82 -15.71 12.75
N MET A 79 -14.43 -14.51 12.78
CA MET A 79 -15.25 -14.03 13.90
C MET A 79 -16.46 -14.94 14.09
N GLY A 80 -16.41 -15.76 15.15
CA GLY A 80 -17.45 -16.74 15.49
C GLY A 80 -16.93 -18.17 15.64
N LYS A 81 -15.74 -18.48 15.11
CA LYS A 81 -15.01 -19.71 15.44
C LYS A 81 -14.21 -19.44 16.71
N ARG A 82 -14.83 -19.69 17.86
CA ARG A 82 -14.10 -19.92 19.11
C ARG A 82 -13.46 -21.30 18.96
N ASP A 83 -12.13 -21.35 18.89
CA ASP A 83 -11.41 -22.54 19.33
C ASP A 83 -11.66 -22.73 20.84
#